data_AF-A0A830ERD6-F1
#
_entry.id   AF-A0A830ERD6-F1
#
_cell.length_a   1.000
_cell.length_b   1.000
_cell.length_c   1.000
_cell.angle_alpha   90.00
_cell.angle_beta   90.00
_cell.angle_gamma   90.00
#
_symmetry.space_group_name_H-M   'P 1'
#
loop_
_entity.id
_entity.type
_entity.pdbx_description
1 polymer ?
#
loop_
_entity_poly.entity_id
_entity_poly.type
_entity_poly.pdbx_seq_one_letter_code
_entity_poly.pdbx_strand_id
1 'polypeptide(L)'
;MTDRARTNRNKPQGAATPGVELTPFTAAGLVVALVGFRLLNRARRAIRARRPDSARSAERTRPAATDLREHAWKWAIPVCLLALLAAEGRSLAWIGWRIESPAVALQQVGVGVAVLVGLNVLSAPVWARVGDRGDSLAAGLGAFAALSVPERLFVAVTAGATEEAAFHGYAIERLLALTGSAPLAGGVGFAAFAVGHLGDTWDRHAVARIAQPALVTTLLYLQFRSLPVLIAIHALHDAVALLLADRFASRSGDGDSGTDEEASAAVRWLDGE
;
A
#
# COMPACT_ATOMS: atom_id res chain seq x y z
N MET A 1 -15.48 -64.45 -11.12
CA MET A 1 -16.50 -63.49 -11.59
C MET A 1 -17.11 -62.83 -10.38
N THR A 2 -16.53 -61.72 -9.94
CA THR A 2 -16.93 -61.00 -8.72
C THR A 2 -17.57 -59.69 -9.09
N ASP A 3 -18.80 -59.56 -8.61
CA ASP A 3 -19.74 -58.47 -8.75
C ASP A 3 -19.22 -57.21 -8.01
N ARG A 4 -19.08 -56.10 -8.74
CA ARG A 4 -18.74 -54.78 -8.17
C ARG A 4 -19.88 -53.81 -8.48
N ALA A 5 -20.88 -53.85 -7.62
CA ALA A 5 -21.98 -52.91 -7.57
C ALA A 5 -21.49 -51.50 -7.18
N ARG A 6 -21.62 -50.59 -8.15
CA ARG A 6 -22.16 -49.22 -8.05
C ARG A 6 -22.30 -48.64 -6.63
N THR A 7 -21.46 -47.66 -6.31
CA THR A 7 -21.82 -46.58 -5.36
C THR A 7 -21.40 -45.24 -5.96
N ASN A 8 -22.28 -44.68 -6.78
CA ASN A 8 -22.18 -43.31 -7.28
C ASN A 8 -22.69 -42.39 -6.17
N ARG A 9 -21.81 -41.92 -5.30
CA ARG A 9 -22.16 -40.93 -4.25
C ARG A 9 -22.43 -39.59 -4.90
N ASN A 10 -23.63 -39.09 -4.65
CA ASN A 10 -24.08 -37.74 -4.93
C ASN A 10 -23.01 -36.69 -4.61
N LYS A 11 -22.53 -36.01 -5.65
CA LYS A 11 -21.86 -34.72 -5.53
C LYS A 11 -22.93 -33.72 -5.04
N PRO A 12 -22.75 -33.04 -3.89
CA PRO A 12 -23.65 -31.96 -3.53
C PRO A 12 -23.60 -30.91 -4.65
N GLN A 13 -24.76 -30.64 -5.25
CA GLN A 13 -24.94 -29.53 -6.18
C GLN A 13 -24.52 -28.26 -5.43
N GLY A 14 -23.51 -27.57 -5.98
CA GLY A 14 -23.02 -26.32 -5.43
C GLY A 14 -24.18 -25.34 -5.35
N ALA A 15 -24.56 -24.97 -4.13
CA ALA A 15 -25.42 -23.81 -3.92
C ALA A 15 -24.70 -22.62 -4.56
N ALA A 16 -25.27 -22.08 -5.63
CA ALA A 16 -24.81 -20.83 -6.21
C ALA A 16 -24.79 -19.79 -5.08
N THR A 17 -23.62 -19.25 -4.76
CA THR A 17 -23.52 -18.09 -3.89
C THR A 17 -24.44 -17.02 -4.46
N PRO A 18 -25.37 -16.46 -3.67
CA PRO A 18 -26.26 -15.42 -4.15
C PRO A 18 -25.41 -14.31 -4.73
N GLY A 19 -25.59 -14.03 -6.03
CA GLY A 19 -24.82 -13.03 -6.75
C GLY A 19 -24.92 -11.68 -6.03
N VAL A 20 -23.82 -10.94 -5.97
CA VAL A 20 -23.88 -9.55 -5.51
C VAL A 20 -24.54 -8.75 -6.63
N GLU A 21 -25.66 -8.11 -6.32
CA GLU A 21 -26.26 -7.11 -7.21
C GLU A 21 -25.55 -5.76 -7.03
N LEU A 22 -25.42 -5.01 -8.11
CA LEU A 22 -24.89 -3.66 -8.06
C LEU A 22 -25.94 -2.72 -7.43
N THR A 23 -25.90 -2.58 -6.10
CA THR A 23 -26.75 -1.64 -5.37
C THR A 23 -26.12 -0.24 -5.34
N PRO A 24 -26.89 0.82 -5.00
CA PRO A 24 -26.32 2.16 -4.79
C PRO A 24 -25.22 2.18 -3.72
N PHE A 25 -25.35 1.37 -2.65
CA PHE A 25 -24.33 1.26 -1.61
C PHE A 25 -23.04 0.61 -2.13
N THR A 26 -23.18 -0.44 -2.94
CA THR A 26 -22.04 -1.15 -3.54
C THR A 26 -21.31 -0.26 -4.54
N ALA A 27 -22.06 0.49 -5.37
CA ALA A 27 -21.49 1.46 -6.30
C ALA A 27 -20.78 2.60 -5.55
N ALA A 28 -21.41 3.17 -4.51
CA ALA A 28 -20.79 4.21 -3.68
C ALA A 28 -19.52 3.71 -2.98
N GLY A 29 -19.56 2.49 -2.44
CA GLY A 29 -18.41 1.89 -1.79
C GLY A 29 -17.25 1.62 -2.75
N LEU A 30 -17.53 1.18 -3.99
CA LEU A 30 -16.51 1.03 -5.02
C LEU A 30 -15.85 2.37 -5.37
N VAL A 31 -16.64 3.45 -5.48
CA VAL A 31 -16.10 4.80 -5.70
C VAL A 31 -15.23 5.23 -4.52
N VAL A 32 -15.70 5.06 -3.28
CA VAL A 32 -14.93 5.40 -2.07
C VAL A 32 -13.63 4.59 -1.99
N ALA A 33 -13.69 3.30 -2.27
CA ALA A 33 -12.52 2.41 -2.22
C ALA A 33 -11.48 2.75 -3.29
N LEU A 34 -11.90 2.99 -4.54
CA LEU A 34 -10.98 3.16 -5.67
C LEU A 34 -10.41 4.58 -5.78
N VAL A 35 -11.18 5.61 -5.40
CA VAL A 35 -10.77 7.01 -5.58
C VAL A 35 -10.90 7.87 -4.32
N GLY A 36 -11.41 7.34 -3.22
CA GLY A 36 -11.68 8.10 -1.99
C GLY A 36 -10.47 8.79 -1.41
N PHE A 37 -9.29 8.15 -1.39
CA PHE A 37 -8.05 8.78 -0.91
C PHE A 37 -7.68 10.03 -1.72
N ARG A 38 -7.81 9.98 -3.05
CA ARG A 38 -7.54 11.12 -3.93
C ARG A 38 -8.54 12.25 -3.73
N LEU A 39 -9.83 11.91 -3.62
CA LEU A 39 -10.90 12.88 -3.37
C LEU A 39 -10.73 13.55 -2.01
N LEU A 40 -10.42 12.77 -0.97
CA LEU A 40 -10.14 13.26 0.38
C LEU A 40 -8.95 14.21 0.38
N ASN A 41 -7.84 13.83 -0.25
CA ASN A 41 -6.65 14.68 -0.35
C ASN A 41 -6.96 15.99 -1.09
N ARG A 42 -7.70 15.93 -2.21
CA ARG A 42 -8.13 17.12 -2.96
C ARG A 42 -9.03 18.04 -2.12
N ALA A 43 -10.02 17.48 -1.42
CA ALA A 43 -10.92 18.23 -0.57
C ALA A 43 -10.16 18.95 0.56
N ARG A 44 -9.22 18.26 1.20
CA ARG A 44 -8.38 18.83 2.26
C ARG A 44 -7.48 19.96 1.77
N ARG A 45 -6.84 19.81 0.60
CA ARG A 45 -6.08 20.90 -0.03
C ARG A 45 -6.97 22.11 -0.33
N ALA A 46 -8.17 21.89 -0.84
CA ALA A 46 -9.12 22.98 -1.11
C ALA A 46 -9.55 23.71 0.18
N ILE A 47 -9.76 22.99 1.28
CA ILE A 47 -10.07 23.58 2.60
C ILE A 47 -8.87 24.39 3.12
N ARG A 48 -7.65 23.85 3.02
CA ARG A 48 -6.42 24.55 3.42
C ARG A 48 -6.20 25.85 2.64
N ALA A 49 -6.47 25.84 1.33
CA ALA A 49 -6.34 27.02 0.49
C ALA A 49 -7.25 28.18 0.91
N ARG A 50 -8.35 27.91 1.63
CA ARG A 50 -9.29 28.93 2.12
C ARG A 50 -8.89 29.56 3.47
N ARG A 51 -7.83 29.08 4.13
CA ARG A 51 -7.37 29.63 5.43
C ARG A 51 -6.68 30.99 5.26
N PRO A 52 -6.69 31.88 6.27
CA PRO A 52 -5.97 33.16 6.22
C PRO A 52 -4.45 32.99 6.10
N ASP A 53 -3.76 33.96 5.49
CA ASP A 53 -2.33 33.89 5.13
C ASP A 53 -1.38 33.64 6.31
N SER A 54 -1.69 34.17 7.50
CA SER A 54 -0.88 33.99 8.71
C SER A 54 -0.79 32.52 9.15
N ALA A 55 -1.85 31.73 8.93
CA ALA A 55 -1.86 30.29 9.20
C ALA A 55 -1.18 29.48 8.07
N ARG A 56 -1.16 30.00 6.84
CA ARG A 56 -0.54 29.31 5.69
C ARG A 56 0.99 29.32 5.77
N SER A 57 1.60 30.40 6.27
CA SER A 57 3.06 30.54 6.32
C SER A 57 3.74 29.59 7.31
N ALA A 58 3.09 29.28 8.44
CA ALA A 58 3.62 28.34 9.45
C ALA A 58 3.47 26.86 9.03
N GLU A 59 2.51 26.54 8.17
CA GLU A 59 2.25 25.16 7.71
C GLU A 59 3.01 24.83 6.41
N ARG A 60 3.45 25.84 5.64
CA ARG A 60 4.20 25.67 4.38
C ARG A 60 5.62 25.11 4.57
N THR A 61 6.17 25.13 5.79
CA THR A 61 7.53 24.68 6.10
C THR A 61 7.66 23.19 6.44
N ARG A 62 6.54 22.45 6.62
CA ARG A 62 6.59 21.00 6.87
C ARG A 62 6.16 20.20 5.63
N PRO A 63 6.97 19.23 5.16
CA PRO A 63 6.54 18.30 4.12
C PRO A 63 5.25 17.58 4.54
N ALA A 64 4.29 17.43 3.63
CA ALA A 64 3.03 16.73 3.92
C ALA A 64 3.26 15.29 4.44
N ALA A 65 4.35 14.64 4.02
CA ALA A 65 4.73 13.31 4.48
C ALA A 65 4.95 13.22 6.01
N THR A 66 5.40 14.31 6.65
CA THR A 66 5.72 14.33 8.09
C THR A 66 4.59 14.85 8.97
N ASP A 67 3.48 15.32 8.39
CA ASP A 67 2.30 15.71 9.15
C ASP A 67 1.45 14.48 9.49
N LEU A 68 1.51 14.00 10.73
CA LEU A 68 0.72 12.84 11.19
C LEU A 68 -0.79 12.99 10.96
N ARG A 69 -1.30 14.23 10.89
CA ARG A 69 -2.70 14.48 10.57
C ARG A 69 -3.03 13.99 9.16
N GLU A 70 -2.10 14.12 8.20
CA GLU A 70 -2.26 13.57 6.85
C GLU A 70 -2.56 12.08 6.86
N HIS A 71 -1.84 11.33 7.69
CA HIS A 71 -2.03 9.90 7.84
C HIS A 71 -3.30 9.58 8.63
N ALA A 72 -3.59 10.30 9.72
CA ALA A 72 -4.80 10.10 10.51
C ALA A 72 -6.09 10.26 9.67
N TRP A 73 -6.13 11.22 8.75
CA TRP A 73 -7.30 11.43 7.89
C TRP A 73 -7.58 10.24 6.96
N LYS A 74 -6.58 9.41 6.63
CA LYS A 74 -6.79 8.20 5.81
C LYS A 74 -7.85 7.27 6.40
N TRP A 75 -8.03 7.25 7.73
CA TRP A 75 -9.05 6.44 8.42
C TRP A 75 -10.50 6.82 8.07
N ALA A 76 -10.75 8.01 7.53
CA ALA A 76 -12.08 8.37 7.04
C ALA A 76 -12.58 7.40 5.95
N ILE A 77 -11.67 6.84 5.14
CA ILE A 77 -12.00 5.89 4.07
C ILE A 77 -12.53 4.56 4.63
N PRO A 78 -11.79 3.78 5.44
CA PRO A 78 -12.32 2.54 6.00
C PRO A 78 -13.54 2.78 6.89
N VAL A 79 -13.63 3.88 7.64
CA VAL A 79 -14.85 4.21 8.41
C VAL A 79 -16.06 4.37 7.49
N CYS A 80 -15.92 5.09 6.37
CA CYS A 80 -16.99 5.23 5.39
C CYS A 80 -17.37 3.88 4.75
N LEU A 81 -16.39 3.07 4.38
CA LEU A 81 -16.62 1.73 3.81
C LEU A 81 -17.32 0.79 4.80
N LEU A 82 -16.94 0.81 6.08
CA LEU A 82 -17.60 0.05 7.13
C LEU A 82 -19.05 0.51 7.36
N ALA A 83 -19.31 1.83 7.29
CA ALA A 83 -20.67 2.37 7.38
C ALA A 83 -21.54 1.92 6.20
N LEU A 84 -21.00 1.93 4.98
CA LEU A 84 -21.69 1.41 3.79
C LEU A 84 -21.93 -0.10 3.89
N LEU A 85 -20.94 -0.86 4.36
CA LEU A 85 -21.06 -2.30 4.58
C LEU A 85 -22.15 -2.63 5.61
N ALA A 86 -22.22 -1.85 6.70
CA ALA A 86 -23.26 -1.98 7.73
C ALA A 86 -24.65 -1.62 7.18
N ALA A 87 -24.75 -0.57 6.36
CA ALA A 87 -25.99 -0.19 5.69
C ALA A 87 -26.49 -1.27 4.71
N GLU A 88 -25.59 -2.05 4.11
CA GLU A 88 -25.93 -3.24 3.30
C GLU A 88 -26.31 -4.48 4.15
N GLY A 89 -26.23 -4.40 5.48
CA GLY A 89 -26.48 -5.54 6.38
C GLY A 89 -25.46 -6.68 6.23
N ARG A 90 -24.24 -6.38 5.77
CA ARG A 90 -23.20 -7.37 5.49
C ARG A 90 -22.22 -7.48 6.66
N SER A 91 -21.71 -8.68 6.90
CA SER A 91 -20.66 -8.92 7.91
C SER A 91 -19.27 -8.53 7.40
N LEU A 92 -18.30 -8.39 8.30
CA LEU A 92 -16.90 -8.08 7.95
C LEU A 92 -16.24 -9.16 7.07
N ALA A 93 -16.76 -10.39 7.06
CA ALA A 93 -16.26 -11.45 6.18
C ALA A 93 -16.41 -11.11 4.67
N TRP A 94 -17.30 -10.17 4.34
CA TRP A 94 -17.50 -9.65 2.98
C TRP A 94 -16.42 -8.66 2.52
N ILE A 95 -15.59 -8.17 3.45
CA ILE A 95 -14.39 -7.39 3.13
C ILE A 95 -13.11 -8.18 3.39
N GLY A 96 -13.21 -9.51 3.39
CA GLY A 96 -12.07 -10.40 3.63
C GLY A 96 -11.60 -10.45 5.09
N TRP A 97 -12.37 -9.96 6.07
CA TRP A 97 -12.01 -10.10 7.48
C TRP A 97 -12.19 -11.56 7.94
N ARG A 98 -11.14 -12.36 7.72
CA ARG A 98 -11.12 -13.81 7.93
C ARG A 98 -9.78 -14.21 8.52
N ILE A 99 -9.80 -14.96 9.62
CA ILE A 99 -8.61 -15.57 10.21
C ILE A 99 -8.98 -17.04 10.42
N GLU A 100 -8.27 -17.94 9.74
CA GLU A 100 -8.51 -19.38 9.87
C GLU A 100 -8.04 -19.89 11.23
N SER A 101 -6.78 -19.61 11.58
CA SER A 101 -6.22 -19.83 12.90
C SER A 101 -5.05 -18.87 13.15
N PRO A 102 -4.68 -18.58 14.42
CA PRO A 102 -3.54 -17.73 14.72
C PRO A 102 -2.22 -18.27 14.16
N ALA A 103 -2.03 -19.59 14.16
CA ALA A 103 -0.82 -20.22 13.65
C ALA A 103 -0.70 -20.07 12.13
N VAL A 104 -1.78 -20.32 11.38
CA VAL A 104 -1.82 -20.13 9.92
C VAL A 104 -1.64 -18.65 9.58
N ALA A 105 -2.29 -17.74 10.31
CA ALA A 105 -2.11 -16.31 10.10
C ALA A 105 -0.66 -15.88 10.32
N LEU A 106 -0.01 -16.32 11.40
CA LEU A 106 1.39 -16.01 11.68
C LEU A 106 2.31 -16.56 10.58
N GLN A 107 2.07 -17.78 10.10
CA GLN A 107 2.82 -18.37 8.99
C GLN A 107 2.65 -17.54 7.70
N GLN A 108 1.41 -17.17 7.34
CA GLN A 108 1.13 -16.39 6.15
C GLN A 108 1.77 -15.00 6.22
N VAL A 109 1.75 -14.36 7.39
CA VAL A 109 2.45 -13.08 7.63
C VAL A 109 3.95 -13.25 7.43
N GLY A 110 4.56 -14.28 8.03
CA GLY A 110 5.99 -14.55 7.89
C GLY A 110 6.39 -14.81 6.43
N VAL A 111 5.61 -15.61 5.70
CA VAL A 111 5.82 -15.88 4.27
C VAL A 111 5.67 -14.60 3.45
N GLY A 112 4.62 -13.81 3.67
CA GLY A 112 4.37 -12.58 2.93
C GLY A 112 5.50 -11.55 3.12
N VAL A 113 5.94 -11.34 4.36
CA VAL A 113 7.07 -10.45 4.65
C VAL A 113 8.35 -10.96 4.00
N ALA A 114 8.65 -12.26 4.11
CA ALA A 114 9.84 -12.85 3.49
C ALA A 114 9.82 -12.70 1.95
N VAL A 115 8.67 -12.89 1.32
CA VAL A 115 8.48 -12.68 -0.12
C VAL A 115 8.74 -11.23 -0.50
N LEU A 116 8.17 -10.25 0.21
CA LEU A 116 8.35 -8.83 -0.12
C LEU A 116 9.79 -8.35 0.11
N VAL A 117 10.43 -8.78 1.19
CA VAL A 117 11.85 -8.49 1.45
C VAL A 117 12.74 -9.16 0.39
N GLY A 118 12.52 -10.44 0.11
CA GLY A 118 13.25 -11.16 -0.93
C GLY A 118 13.10 -10.52 -2.29
N LEU A 119 11.88 -10.09 -2.65
CA LEU A 119 11.59 -9.38 -3.88
C LEU A 119 12.39 -8.07 -3.99
N ASN A 120 12.50 -7.28 -2.92
CA ASN A 120 13.32 -6.08 -2.89
C ASN A 120 14.81 -6.38 -3.08
N VAL A 121 15.33 -7.43 -2.41
CA VAL A 121 16.74 -7.84 -2.56
C VAL A 121 17.03 -8.32 -3.98
N LEU A 122 16.17 -9.16 -4.54
CA LEU A 122 16.36 -9.77 -5.85
C LEU A 122 16.15 -8.78 -7.01
N SER A 123 15.29 -7.78 -6.82
CA SER A 123 15.04 -6.73 -7.83
C SER A 123 16.08 -5.60 -7.79
N ALA A 124 16.84 -5.43 -6.70
CA ALA A 124 17.81 -4.35 -6.56
C ALA A 124 18.83 -4.25 -7.73
N PRO A 125 19.42 -5.35 -8.25
CA PRO A 125 20.37 -5.25 -9.37
C PRO A 125 19.72 -4.80 -10.69
N VAL A 126 18.43 -5.10 -10.88
CA VAL A 126 17.66 -4.64 -12.04
C VAL A 126 17.42 -3.16 -11.88
N TRP A 127 16.91 -2.76 -10.72
CA TRP A 127 16.61 -1.38 -10.38
C TRP A 127 17.84 -0.48 -10.37
N ALA A 128 19.05 -0.99 -10.12
CA ALA A 128 20.29 -0.24 -10.26
C ALA A 128 20.65 0.10 -11.72
N ARG A 129 20.02 -0.56 -12.69
CA ARG A 129 20.28 -0.42 -14.13
C ARG A 129 19.14 0.22 -14.91
N VAL A 130 17.94 0.31 -14.34
CA VAL A 130 16.76 0.86 -15.02
C VAL A 130 16.12 1.99 -14.22
N GLY A 131 15.46 2.90 -14.92
CA GLY A 131 14.79 4.04 -14.31
C GLY A 131 15.78 4.99 -13.61
N ASP A 132 15.39 5.45 -12.43
CA ASP A 132 16.08 6.43 -11.58
C ASP A 132 17.10 5.80 -10.61
N ARG A 133 17.45 4.52 -10.79
CA ARG A 133 18.35 3.77 -9.88
C ARG A 133 17.90 3.62 -8.43
N GLY A 134 16.82 4.27 -8.02
CA GLY A 134 16.20 4.18 -6.70
C GLY A 134 16.18 5.49 -5.97
N ASP A 135 16.67 6.54 -6.60
CA ASP A 135 16.84 7.84 -6.00
C ASP A 135 15.47 8.47 -5.68
N SER A 136 14.45 8.32 -6.53
CA SER A 136 13.10 8.83 -6.25
C SER A 136 12.40 8.09 -5.11
N LEU A 137 12.54 6.76 -5.03
CA LEU A 137 12.00 6.00 -3.89
C LEU A 137 12.76 6.34 -2.60
N ALA A 138 14.08 6.46 -2.67
CA ALA A 138 14.93 6.84 -1.55
C ALA A 138 14.59 8.25 -1.05
N ALA A 139 14.41 9.23 -1.94
CA ALA A 139 14.01 10.59 -1.57
C ALA A 139 12.66 10.62 -0.86
N GLY A 140 11.66 9.89 -1.38
CA GLY A 140 10.35 9.78 -0.75
C GLY A 140 10.39 9.11 0.63
N LEU A 141 11.21 8.07 0.81
CA LEU A 141 11.45 7.43 2.11
C LEU A 141 12.24 8.36 3.07
N GLY A 142 13.24 9.07 2.55
CA GLY A 142 14.07 10.01 3.30
C GLY A 142 13.27 11.18 3.87
N ALA A 143 12.15 11.57 3.24
CA ALA A 143 11.23 12.57 3.77
C ALA A 143 10.65 12.19 5.16
N PHE A 144 10.63 10.90 5.51
CA PHE A 144 10.16 10.42 6.81
C PHE A 144 11.28 10.36 7.88
N ALA A 145 12.54 10.65 7.54
CA ALA A 145 13.65 10.61 8.48
C ALA A 145 13.47 11.59 9.65
N ALA A 146 12.75 12.70 9.45
CA ALA A 146 12.44 13.65 10.51
C ALA A 146 11.43 13.13 11.56
N LEU A 147 10.72 12.02 11.27
CA LEU A 147 9.79 11.42 12.22
C LEU A 147 10.53 10.56 13.25
N SER A 148 10.05 10.56 14.49
CA SER A 148 10.44 9.63 15.52
C SER A 148 10.01 8.19 15.19
N VAL A 149 10.60 7.20 15.87
CA VAL A 149 10.26 5.78 15.67
C VAL A 149 8.75 5.50 15.86
N PRO A 150 8.08 5.96 16.93
CA PRO A 150 6.64 5.74 17.09
C PRO A 150 5.81 6.34 15.95
N GLU A 151 6.22 7.51 15.45
CA GLU A 151 5.54 8.19 14.35
C GLU A 151 5.68 7.41 13.03
N ARG A 152 6.88 6.88 12.74
CA ARG A 152 7.12 6.00 11.58
C ARG A 152 6.27 4.73 11.64
N LEU A 153 6.18 4.11 12.82
CA LEU A 153 5.32 2.93 13.04
C LEU A 153 3.83 3.27 12.88
N PHE A 154 3.40 4.44 13.38
CA PHE A 154 2.04 4.93 13.16
C PHE A 154 1.72 5.11 11.68
N VAL A 155 2.65 5.67 10.89
CA VAL A 155 2.50 5.81 9.43
C VAL A 155 2.38 4.44 8.78
N ALA A 156 3.28 3.50 9.08
CA ALA A 156 3.27 2.15 8.52
C ALA A 156 1.96 1.40 8.79
N VAL A 157 1.52 1.40 10.05
CA VAL A 157 0.28 0.72 10.46
C VAL A 157 -0.94 1.40 9.84
N THR A 158 -0.95 2.74 9.77
CA THR A 158 -2.06 3.47 9.16
C THR A 158 -2.14 3.23 7.66
N ALA A 159 -1.01 3.24 6.95
CA ALA A 159 -0.95 2.92 5.52
C ALA A 159 -1.48 1.50 5.29
N GLY A 160 -0.87 0.50 5.93
CA GLY A 160 -1.28 -0.90 5.83
C GLY A 160 -2.76 -1.13 6.17
N ALA A 161 -3.28 -0.56 7.25
CA ALA A 161 -4.67 -0.77 7.63
C ALA A 161 -5.66 -0.10 6.66
N THR A 162 -5.42 1.17 6.32
CA THR A 162 -6.39 1.97 5.57
C THR A 162 -6.40 1.63 4.08
N GLU A 163 -5.23 1.37 3.50
CA GLU A 163 -5.09 1.08 2.08
C GLU A 163 -5.58 -0.35 1.78
N GLU A 164 -5.19 -1.33 2.58
CA GLU A 164 -5.65 -2.71 2.39
C GLU A 164 -7.15 -2.85 2.61
N ALA A 165 -7.74 -2.13 3.57
CA ALA A 165 -9.19 -2.13 3.76
C ALA A 165 -9.94 -1.59 2.53
N ALA A 166 -9.39 -0.58 1.86
CA ALA A 166 -10.01 0.02 0.68
C ALA A 166 -9.82 -0.85 -0.57
N PHE A 167 -8.57 -1.13 -0.94
CA PHE A 167 -8.26 -1.74 -2.23
C PHE A 167 -8.50 -3.25 -2.23
N HIS A 168 -8.04 -3.96 -1.20
CA HIS A 168 -8.16 -5.42 -1.16
C HIS A 168 -9.44 -5.85 -0.45
N GLY A 169 -9.69 -5.26 0.73
CA GLY A 169 -10.86 -5.54 1.54
C GLY A 169 -12.16 -5.19 0.83
N TYR A 170 -12.33 -3.96 0.33
CA TYR A 170 -13.58 -3.57 -0.31
C TYR A 170 -13.54 -3.74 -1.84
N ALA A 171 -12.61 -3.10 -2.55
CA ALA A 171 -12.66 -3.04 -4.01
C ALA A 171 -12.49 -4.43 -4.66
N ILE A 172 -11.45 -5.19 -4.29
CA ILE A 172 -11.25 -6.53 -4.85
C ILE A 172 -12.41 -7.47 -4.48
N GLU A 173 -12.86 -7.50 -3.23
CA GLU A 173 -13.99 -8.37 -2.83
C GLU A 173 -15.28 -8.05 -3.60
N ARG A 174 -15.61 -6.75 -3.76
CA ARG A 174 -16.80 -6.34 -4.49
C ARG A 174 -16.70 -6.60 -5.98
N LEU A 175 -15.58 -6.26 -6.60
CA LEU A 175 -15.37 -6.53 -8.03
C LEU A 175 -15.36 -8.03 -8.30
N LEU A 176 -14.75 -8.84 -7.44
CA LEU A 176 -14.74 -10.29 -7.58
C LEU A 176 -16.16 -10.86 -7.45
N ALA A 177 -16.94 -10.38 -6.48
CA ALA A 177 -18.32 -10.86 -6.29
C ALA A 177 -19.27 -10.42 -7.42
N LEU A 178 -19.05 -9.25 -8.02
CA LEU A 178 -19.84 -8.75 -9.15
C LEU A 178 -19.47 -9.41 -10.49
N THR A 179 -18.18 -9.71 -10.70
CA THR A 179 -17.67 -10.12 -12.02
C THR A 179 -17.28 -11.60 -12.10
N GLY A 180 -17.08 -12.26 -10.96
CA GLY A 180 -16.50 -13.61 -10.89
C GLY A 180 -15.05 -13.70 -11.38
N SER A 181 -14.39 -12.58 -11.71
CA SER A 181 -13.08 -12.56 -12.36
C SER A 181 -11.99 -12.04 -11.42
N ALA A 182 -11.18 -12.94 -10.88
CA ALA A 182 -10.04 -12.58 -10.03
C ALA A 182 -8.99 -11.71 -10.75
N PRO A 183 -8.63 -11.96 -12.03
CA PRO A 183 -7.71 -11.09 -12.75
C PRO A 183 -8.24 -9.66 -12.92
N LEU A 184 -9.54 -9.51 -13.19
CA LEU A 184 -10.15 -8.18 -13.34
C LEU A 184 -10.20 -7.45 -12.00
N ALA A 185 -10.69 -8.10 -10.95
CA ALA A 185 -10.78 -7.51 -9.62
C ALA A 185 -9.40 -7.11 -9.09
N GLY A 186 -8.44 -8.03 -9.14
CA GLY A 186 -7.05 -7.79 -8.73
C GLY A 186 -6.39 -6.70 -9.56
N GLY A 187 -6.54 -6.74 -10.89
CA GLY A 187 -5.95 -5.75 -11.80
C GLY A 187 -6.47 -4.33 -11.57
N VAL A 188 -7.79 -4.16 -11.37
CA VAL A 188 -8.38 -2.85 -11.07
C VAL A 188 -7.94 -2.33 -9.69
N GLY A 189 -7.97 -3.18 -8.66
CA GLY A 189 -7.50 -2.81 -7.32
C GLY A 189 -6.03 -2.40 -7.31
N PHE A 190 -5.17 -3.21 -7.93
CA PHE A 190 -3.75 -2.93 -8.12
C PHE A 190 -3.50 -1.62 -8.86
N ALA A 191 -4.16 -1.40 -10.01
CA ALA A 191 -3.97 -0.21 -10.82
C ALA A 191 -4.40 1.06 -10.06
N ALA A 192 -5.56 1.00 -9.38
CA ALA A 192 -6.05 2.12 -8.56
C ALA A 192 -5.08 2.46 -7.42
N PHE A 193 -4.54 1.45 -6.73
CA PHE A 193 -3.53 1.62 -5.69
C PHE A 193 -2.26 2.27 -6.23
N ALA A 194 -1.66 1.70 -7.28
CA ALA A 194 -0.39 2.15 -7.83
C ALA A 194 -0.49 3.57 -8.38
N VAL A 195 -1.53 3.84 -9.18
CA VAL A 195 -1.80 5.18 -9.70
C VAL A 195 -2.12 6.15 -8.56
N GLY A 196 -2.81 5.70 -7.51
CA GLY A 196 -3.12 6.45 -6.30
C GLY A 196 -1.92 7.11 -5.63
N HIS A 197 -0.73 6.49 -5.75
CA HIS A 197 0.52 6.99 -5.18
C HIS A 197 1.13 8.17 -5.93
N LEU A 198 0.79 8.36 -7.22
CA LEU A 198 1.33 9.48 -7.99
C LEU A 198 0.89 10.83 -7.39
N GLY A 199 1.85 11.64 -6.97
CA GLY A 199 1.58 12.93 -6.32
C GLY A 199 2.82 13.57 -5.71
N ASP A 200 2.62 14.38 -4.68
CA ASP A 200 3.65 15.26 -4.10
C ASP A 200 4.82 14.47 -3.48
N THR A 201 4.57 13.29 -2.90
CA THR A 201 5.60 12.45 -2.26
C THR A 201 6.27 11.48 -3.23
N TRP A 202 5.53 10.97 -4.21
CA TRP A 202 5.99 9.89 -5.09
C TRP A 202 5.84 10.30 -6.56
N ASP A 203 6.97 10.38 -7.24
CA ASP A 203 7.00 10.56 -8.69
C ASP A 203 6.72 9.25 -9.44
N ARG A 204 6.74 9.32 -10.78
CA ARG A 204 6.50 8.15 -11.63
C ARG A 204 7.51 7.00 -11.44
N HIS A 205 8.76 7.30 -11.09
CA HIS A 205 9.82 6.30 -10.92
C HIS A 205 9.66 5.59 -9.59
N ALA A 206 9.35 6.34 -8.52
CA ALA A 206 8.98 5.78 -7.24
C ALA A 206 7.70 4.92 -7.35
N VAL A 207 6.67 5.40 -8.07
CA VAL A 207 5.44 4.64 -8.30
C VAL A 207 5.71 3.32 -9.03
N ALA A 208 6.60 3.29 -10.01
CA ALA A 208 6.98 2.04 -10.69
C ALA A 208 7.60 1.02 -9.73
N ARG A 209 8.39 1.49 -8.75
CA ARG A 209 8.96 0.63 -7.70
C ARG A 209 7.92 0.20 -6.67
N ILE A 210 6.98 1.07 -6.30
CA ILE A 210 5.86 0.76 -5.40
C ILE A 210 4.88 -0.24 -6.03
N ALA A 211 4.73 -0.20 -7.35
CA ALA A 211 3.88 -1.14 -8.08
C ALA A 211 4.35 -2.60 -7.92
N GLN A 212 5.65 -2.84 -7.73
CA GLN A 212 6.18 -4.18 -7.55
C GLN A 212 5.67 -4.87 -6.25
N PRO A 213 5.88 -4.33 -5.03
CA PRO A 213 5.28 -4.90 -3.83
C PRO A 213 3.74 -4.86 -3.88
N ALA A 214 3.12 -3.84 -4.48
CA ALA A 214 1.66 -3.76 -4.60
C ALA A 214 1.04 -4.90 -5.45
N LEU A 215 1.73 -5.30 -6.52
CA LEU A 215 1.31 -6.45 -7.33
C LEU A 215 1.42 -7.73 -6.49
N VAL A 216 2.53 -7.89 -5.77
CA VAL A 216 2.73 -9.08 -4.93
C VAL A 216 1.75 -9.16 -3.77
N THR A 217 1.47 -8.07 -3.07
CA THR A 217 0.44 -8.05 -2.02
C THR A 217 -0.95 -8.38 -2.58
N THR A 218 -1.27 -7.90 -3.79
CA THR A 218 -2.50 -8.28 -4.51
C THR A 218 -2.57 -9.78 -4.77
N LEU A 219 -1.48 -10.40 -5.23
CA LEU A 219 -1.43 -11.85 -5.46
C LEU A 219 -1.51 -12.63 -4.14
N LEU A 220 -0.79 -12.20 -3.10
CA LEU A 220 -0.87 -12.79 -1.76
C LEU A 220 -2.28 -12.70 -1.19
N TYR A 221 -2.98 -11.59 -1.41
CA TYR A 221 -4.38 -11.45 -1.00
C TYR A 221 -5.31 -12.43 -1.70
N LEU A 222 -5.19 -12.54 -3.02
CA LEU A 222 -6.00 -13.48 -3.80
C LEU A 222 -5.75 -14.92 -3.38
N GLN A 223 -4.56 -15.22 -2.86
CA GLN A 223 -4.20 -16.53 -2.31
C GLN A 223 -4.71 -16.74 -0.86
N PHE A 224 -4.42 -15.80 0.05
CA PHE A 224 -4.70 -15.97 1.48
C PHE A 224 -6.14 -15.62 1.85
N ARG A 225 -6.77 -14.73 1.08
CA ARG A 225 -8.15 -14.25 1.28
C ARG A 225 -8.41 -13.79 2.72
N SER A 226 -7.39 -13.19 3.34
CA SER A 226 -7.39 -12.69 4.72
C SER A 226 -6.89 -11.25 4.75
N LEU A 227 -7.80 -10.32 5.02
CA LEU A 227 -7.48 -8.89 5.16
C LEU A 227 -6.57 -8.62 6.37
N PRO A 228 -6.79 -9.17 7.58
CA PRO A 228 -5.90 -8.93 8.72
C PRO A 228 -4.45 -9.38 8.48
N VAL A 229 -4.26 -10.52 7.80
CA VAL A 229 -2.94 -11.03 7.43
C VAL A 229 -2.24 -10.06 6.47
N LEU A 230 -2.97 -9.56 5.47
CA LEU A 230 -2.42 -8.63 4.49
C LEU A 230 -2.08 -7.26 5.09
N ILE A 231 -2.94 -6.73 5.97
CA ILE A 231 -2.67 -5.52 6.76
C ILE A 231 -1.35 -5.68 7.52
N ALA A 232 -1.14 -6.83 8.17
CA ALA A 232 0.09 -7.07 8.92
C ALA A 232 1.31 -7.17 8.00
N ILE A 233 1.20 -7.85 6.85
CA ILE A 233 2.28 -7.95 5.86
C ILE A 233 2.68 -6.56 5.35
N HIS A 234 1.70 -5.75 4.93
CA HIS A 234 1.93 -4.41 4.41
C HIS A 234 2.54 -3.51 5.51
N ALA A 235 1.91 -3.45 6.69
CA ALA A 235 2.41 -2.62 7.78
C ALA A 235 3.84 -3.00 8.22
N LEU A 236 4.18 -4.29 8.24
CA LEU A 236 5.54 -4.73 8.57
C LEU A 236 6.55 -4.39 7.46
N HIS A 237 6.16 -4.53 6.19
CA HIS A 237 7.00 -4.16 5.06
C HIS A 237 7.32 -2.66 5.05
N ASP A 238 6.30 -1.82 5.28
CA ASP A 238 6.46 -0.38 5.42
C ASP A 238 7.28 -0.02 6.65
N ALA A 239 7.04 -0.69 7.79
CA ALA A 239 7.80 -0.44 9.01
C ALA A 239 9.30 -0.70 8.79
N VAL A 240 9.68 -1.77 8.10
CA VAL A 240 11.10 -2.03 7.77
C VAL A 240 11.69 -0.89 6.94
N ALA A 241 10.99 -0.43 5.90
CA ALA A 241 11.46 0.65 5.04
C ALA A 241 11.57 1.99 5.80
N LEU A 242 10.55 2.35 6.59
CA LEU A 242 10.49 3.61 7.33
C LEU A 242 11.45 3.64 8.52
N LEU A 243 11.67 2.53 9.22
CA LEU A 243 12.70 2.46 10.26
C LEU A 243 14.10 2.67 9.70
N LEU A 244 14.30 2.40 8.41
CA LEU A 244 15.54 2.66 7.69
C LEU A 244 15.58 4.03 6.98
N ALA A 245 14.55 4.89 7.17
CA ALA A 245 14.42 6.20 6.49
C ALA A 245 15.68 7.06 6.56
N ASP A 246 16.39 7.07 7.69
CA ASP A 246 17.60 7.88 7.90
C ASP A 246 18.73 7.52 6.91
N ARG A 247 18.81 6.24 6.49
CA ARG A 247 19.80 5.76 5.52
C ARG A 247 19.52 6.26 4.10
N PHE A 248 18.29 6.68 3.82
CA PHE A 248 17.89 7.23 2.53
C PHE A 248 17.99 8.77 2.51
N ALA A 249 17.85 9.42 3.67
CA ALA A 249 18.07 10.86 3.80
C ALA A 249 19.53 11.26 3.51
N SER A 250 20.50 10.50 4.02
CA SER A 250 21.93 10.74 3.75
C SER A 250 22.29 10.60 2.27
N ARG A 251 21.68 9.64 1.56
CA ARG A 251 21.89 9.43 0.12
C ARG A 251 21.34 10.55 -0.77
N SER A 252 20.37 11.30 -0.26
CA SER A 252 19.74 12.43 -0.97
C SER A 252 20.51 13.74 -0.78
N GLY A 253 21.35 13.82 0.26
CA GLY A 253 22.20 14.99 0.58
C GLY A 253 23.57 14.96 -0.10
N ASP A 254 24.13 13.77 -0.35
CA ASP A 254 25.45 13.61 -1.00
C ASP A 254 25.46 13.86 -2.52
N GLY A 255 24.32 14.26 -3.09
CA GLY A 255 24.19 14.60 -4.51
C GLY A 255 24.81 15.94 -4.92
N ASP A 256 25.31 16.75 -3.97
CA ASP A 256 25.78 18.12 -4.25
C ASP A 256 27.05 18.55 -3.49
N SER A 257 27.81 17.64 -2.89
CA SER A 257 29.07 18.01 -2.19
C SER A 257 30.24 17.06 -2.35
N GLY A 258 30.12 15.99 -3.15
CA GLY A 258 31.15 14.96 -3.27
C GLY A 258 32.22 15.18 -4.34
N THR A 259 32.01 16.06 -5.32
CA THR A 259 32.92 16.12 -6.49
C THR A 259 34.01 17.18 -6.39
N ASP A 260 33.88 18.17 -5.50
CA ASP A 260 34.82 19.29 -5.46
C ASP A 260 35.90 19.11 -4.38
N GLU A 261 35.60 18.44 -3.27
CA GLU A 261 36.62 18.14 -2.23
C GLU A 261 37.53 16.96 -2.61
N GLU A 262 36.99 15.88 -3.19
CA GLU A 262 37.82 14.75 -3.67
C GLU A 262 38.65 15.13 -4.90
N ALA A 263 38.12 15.96 -5.82
CA ALA A 263 38.90 16.51 -6.92
C ALA A 263 39.97 17.51 -6.42
N SER A 264 39.66 18.34 -5.42
CA SER A 264 40.64 19.25 -4.80
C SER A 264 41.72 18.53 -4.00
N ALA A 265 41.40 17.40 -3.37
CA ALA A 265 42.37 16.56 -2.66
C ALA A 265 43.28 15.78 -3.63
N ALA A 266 42.72 15.26 -4.73
CA ALA A 266 43.49 14.61 -5.77
C ALA A 266 44.41 15.57 -6.54
N VAL A 267 43.99 16.83 -6.73
CA VAL A 267 44.81 17.88 -7.35
C VAL A 267 45.89 18.38 -6.38
N ARG A 268 45.60 18.56 -5.08
CA ARG A 268 46.62 18.94 -4.08
C ARG A 268 47.73 17.89 -3.93
N TRP A 269 47.42 16.62 -4.08
CA TRP A 269 48.42 15.55 -4.08
C TRP A 269 49.35 15.57 -5.31
N LEU A 270 48.89 16.12 -6.45
CA LEU A 270 49.71 16.28 -7.65
C LEU A 270 50.59 17.55 -7.62
N ASP A 271 50.20 18.57 -6.84
CA ASP A 271 50.94 19.84 -6.73
C ASP A 271 52.00 19.86 -5.61
N GLY A 272 52.09 18.81 -4.78
CA GLY A 272 53.25 18.57 -3.92
C GLY A 272 53.38 19.47 -2.68
N GLU A 273 52.26 19.82 -2.04
CA GLU A 273 52.24 20.34 -0.65
C GLU A 273 51.88 19.25 0.36
#